data_AF-A0A0P9QJR4-F1
#
_entry.id   AF-A0A0P9QJR4-F1
#
_cell.length_a   1.000
_cell.length_b   1.000
_cell.length_c   1.000
_cell.angle_alpha   90.00
_cell.angle_beta   90.00
_cell.angle_gamma   90.00
#
_symmetry.space_group_name_H-M   'P 1'
#
loop_
_entity.id
_entity.type
_entity.pdbx_description
1 polymer ?
#
loop_
_entity_poly.entity_id
_entity_poly.type
_entity_poly.pdbx_seq_one_letter_code
_entity_poly.pdbx_strand_id
1 'polypeptide(L)'
;RPVHNGNRGSPNVSGKKVHIIRFRLTQDEMAQFNDMIKRAGCSASAFFRELILNQKPVFREFTGFRKRIVFIVNKAGNNISQLAYIAKSASDRGLIADSVRDKWYESLVVIETILLAGIEYAD
;
A
#
# COMPACT_ATOMS: atom_id res chain seq x y z
N ARG A 1 54.56 28.26 14.32
CA ARG A 1 54.37 26.85 14.78
C ARG A 1 54.81 26.79 16.24
N PRO A 2 54.17 26.05 17.18
CA PRO A 2 53.35 24.82 17.02
C PRO A 2 51.85 25.00 17.43
N VAL A 3 50.82 24.32 16.87
CA VAL A 3 50.24 22.95 17.07
C VAL A 3 50.21 22.50 18.55
N HIS A 4 49.11 22.04 19.18
CA HIS A 4 48.10 21.06 18.75
C HIS A 4 46.89 20.99 19.73
N ASN A 5 45.72 20.68 19.16
CA ASN A 5 44.62 19.82 19.63
C ASN A 5 43.76 20.11 20.88
N GLY A 6 42.45 20.01 20.67
CA GLY A 6 41.45 19.90 21.73
C GLY A 6 40.05 19.72 21.16
N ASN A 7 39.78 18.53 20.65
CA ASN A 7 38.46 18.05 20.23
C ASN A 7 37.40 18.38 21.30
N ARG A 8 36.44 19.27 21.01
CA ARG A 8 35.20 19.40 21.78
C ARG A 8 34.06 19.05 20.85
N GLY A 9 33.49 17.86 21.07
CA GLY A 9 32.42 17.29 20.27
C GLY A 9 31.32 18.31 20.01
N SER A 10 30.77 18.25 18.78
CA SER A 10 29.55 18.99 18.45
C SER A 10 28.47 18.65 19.47
N PRO A 11 27.81 19.65 20.08
CA PRO A 11 26.73 19.38 21.00
C PRO A 11 25.61 18.66 20.25
N ASN A 12 25.25 17.51 20.81
CA ASN A 12 24.14 16.65 20.43
C ASN A 12 22.90 17.50 20.08
N VAL A 13 22.53 17.55 18.79
CA VAL A 13 21.40 18.35 18.25
C VAL A 13 20.05 17.65 18.48
N SER A 14 19.96 16.80 19.50
CA SER A 14 18.74 16.11 19.88
C SER A 14 17.83 17.06 20.68
N GLY A 15 17.03 17.86 19.98
CA GLY A 15 15.96 18.67 20.59
C GLY A 15 15.63 19.98 19.89
N LYS A 16 16.49 20.50 19.01
CA LYS A 16 16.19 21.71 18.24
C LYS A 16 15.30 21.38 17.04
N LYS A 17 14.20 22.11 16.88
CA LYS A 17 13.35 22.06 15.68
C LYS A 17 14.10 22.74 14.53
N VAL A 18 14.89 21.99 13.75
CA VAL A 18 15.75 22.52 12.67
C VAL A 18 14.99 22.71 11.34
N HIS A 19 13.96 21.91 11.08
CA HIS A 19 13.21 21.95 9.82
C HIS A 19 11.98 22.87 9.91
N ILE A 20 11.81 23.72 8.91
CA ILE A 20 10.70 24.67 8.79
C ILE A 20 9.80 24.23 7.63
N ILE A 21 8.52 24.00 7.92
CA ILE A 21 7.47 23.77 6.93
C ILE A 21 6.57 25.02 6.93
N ARG A 22 6.40 25.65 5.77
CA ARG A 22 5.53 26.82 5.58
C ARG A 22 4.68 26.61 4.33
N PHE A 23 3.39 26.89 4.46
CA PHE A 23 2.47 27.01 3.34
C PHE A 23 1.53 28.17 3.63
N ARG A 24 0.94 28.73 2.58
CA ARG A 24 -0.06 29.80 2.69
C ARG A 24 -1.44 29.18 2.55
N LEU A 25 -2.36 29.67 3.36
CA LEU A 25 -3.78 29.39 3.24
C LEU A 25 -4.49 30.68 2.81
N THR A 26 -5.50 30.52 1.98
CA THR A 26 -6.53 31.53 1.77
C THR A 26 -7.35 31.73 3.05
N GLN A 27 -8.13 32.81 3.09
CA GLN A 27 -8.99 33.10 4.23
C GLN A 27 -10.01 31.98 4.48
N ASP A 28 -10.60 31.44 3.41
CA ASP A 28 -11.63 30.39 3.48
C ASP A 28 -11.06 29.05 3.95
N GLU A 29 -9.83 28.71 3.53
CA GLU A 29 -9.13 27.52 4.01
C GLU A 29 -8.78 27.63 5.50
N MET A 30 -8.36 28.81 5.96
CA MET A 30 -8.05 29.03 7.38
C MET A 30 -9.30 29.03 8.27
N ALA A 31 -10.43 29.52 7.76
CA ALA A 31 -11.69 29.61 8.51
C ALA A 31 -12.13 28.26 9.10
N GLN A 32 -11.88 27.17 8.38
CA GLN A 32 -12.25 25.81 8.77
C GLN A 32 -11.52 25.32 10.04
N PHE A 33 -10.32 25.84 10.32
CA PHE A 33 -9.51 25.43 11.46
C PHE A 33 -9.73 26.28 12.71
N ASN A 34 -10.30 27.48 12.58
CA ASN A 34 -10.42 28.44 13.68
C ASN A 34 -11.17 27.86 14.90
N ASP A 35 -12.30 27.18 14.68
CA ASP A 35 -13.08 26.60 15.77
C ASP A 35 -12.43 25.34 16.36
N MET A 36 -11.63 24.62 15.57
CA MET A 36 -10.86 23.47 16.05
C MET A 36 -9.71 23.93 16.95
N ILE A 37 -8.98 24.97 16.53
CA ILE A 37 -7.88 25.57 17.30
C ILE A 37 -8.42 26.15 18.62
N LYS A 38 -9.54 26.89 18.56
CA LYS A 38 -10.18 27.43 19.78
C LYS A 38 -10.57 26.33 20.76
N ARG A 39 -11.20 25.24 20.28
CA ARG A 39 -11.58 24.10 21.13
C ARG A 39 -10.37 23.35 21.67
N ALA A 40 -9.29 23.25 20.90
CA ALA A 40 -8.05 22.58 21.32
C ALA A 40 -7.27 23.38 22.37
N GLY A 41 -7.57 24.67 22.56
CA GLY A 41 -6.94 25.51 23.58
C GLY A 41 -5.44 25.72 23.37
N CYS A 42 -4.94 25.54 22.15
CA CYS A 42 -3.52 25.62 21.82
C CYS A 42 -3.26 26.63 20.70
N SER A 43 -1.98 26.96 20.47
CA SER A 43 -1.62 27.85 19.36
C SER A 43 -1.84 27.16 18.01
N ALA A 44 -2.09 27.93 16.95
CA ALA A 44 -2.23 27.38 15.60
C ALA A 44 -1.02 26.51 15.19
N SER A 45 0.19 26.91 15.55
CA SER A 45 1.41 26.13 15.27
C SER A 45 1.44 24.80 16.02
N ALA A 46 1.01 24.77 17.28
CA ALA A 46 0.90 23.53 18.05
C ALA A 46 -0.20 22.64 17.46
N PHE A 47 -1.37 23.20 17.15
CA PHE A 47 -2.48 22.50 16.51
C PHE A 47 -2.05 21.83 15.21
N PHE A 48 -1.50 22.58 14.25
CA PHE A 48 -1.09 22.02 12.97
C PHE A 48 0.08 21.05 13.10
N ARG A 49 0.98 21.25 14.07
CA ARG A 49 2.04 20.28 14.35
C ARG A 49 1.48 18.95 14.83
N GLU A 50 0.58 18.96 15.81
CA GLU A 50 -0.08 17.73 16.29
C GLU A 50 -0.95 17.12 15.19
N LEU A 51 -1.65 17.94 14.40
CA LEU A 51 -2.44 17.51 13.25
C LEU A 51 -1.55 16.77 12.23
N ILE A 52 -0.44 17.36 11.80
CA ILE A 52 0.47 16.77 10.80
C ILE A 52 1.21 15.54 11.34
N LEU A 53 1.60 15.55 12.61
CA LEU A 53 2.41 14.47 13.21
C LEU A 53 1.56 13.27 13.67
N ASN A 54 0.30 13.49 14.06
CA ASN A 54 -0.58 12.44 14.60
C ASN A 54 -1.73 12.05 13.67
N GLN A 55 -2.01 12.78 12.59
CA GLN A 55 -2.89 12.26 11.55
C GLN A 55 -2.14 11.22 10.75
N LYS A 56 -2.60 9.96 10.86
CA LYS A 56 -2.40 8.96 9.80
C LYS A 56 -2.85 9.62 8.50
N PRO A 57 -1.95 9.94 7.57
CA PRO A 57 -2.34 10.55 6.31
C PRO A 57 -3.32 9.60 5.62
N VAL A 58 -4.53 10.07 5.34
CA VAL A 58 -5.42 9.40 4.39
C VAL A 58 -4.84 9.67 3.01
N PHE A 59 -3.85 8.87 2.63
CA PHE A 59 -3.53 8.70 1.23
C PHE A 59 -4.77 8.09 0.58
N ARG A 60 -5.28 8.67 -0.52
CA ARG A 60 -6.13 7.87 -1.41
C ARG A 60 -5.31 6.64 -1.77
N GLU A 61 -5.89 5.46 -1.57
CA GLU A 61 -5.26 4.18 -1.88
C GLU A 61 -4.53 4.26 -3.22
N PHE A 62 -3.29 3.78 -3.25
CA PHE A 62 -2.55 3.64 -4.49
C PHE A 62 -3.23 2.54 -5.34
N THR A 63 -4.27 2.94 -6.09
CA THR A 63 -5.07 2.02 -6.92
C THR A 63 -4.26 1.39 -8.06
N GLY A 64 -3.03 1.84 -8.32
CA GLY A 64 -2.12 1.22 -9.28
C GLY A 64 -1.77 -0.22 -8.92
N PHE A 65 -1.55 -0.52 -7.63
CA PHE A 65 -1.26 -1.87 -7.18
C PHE A 65 -2.49 -2.78 -7.31
N ARG A 66 -3.65 -2.32 -6.81
CA ARG A 66 -4.93 -3.06 -6.93
C ARG A 66 -5.31 -3.34 -8.39
N LYS A 67 -5.26 -2.34 -9.27
CA LYS A 67 -5.52 -2.53 -10.72
C LYS A 67 -4.55 -3.53 -11.34
N ARG A 68 -3.28 -3.51 -10.94
CA ARG A 68 -2.27 -4.45 -11.43
C ARG A 68 -2.53 -5.88 -10.93
N ILE A 69 -2.92 -6.05 -9.67
CA ILE A 69 -3.28 -7.36 -9.10
C ILE A 69 -4.50 -7.93 -9.80
N VAL A 70 -5.57 -7.15 -9.95
CA VAL A 70 -6.77 -7.55 -10.69
C VAL A 70 -6.42 -7.95 -12.13
N PHE A 71 -5.57 -7.18 -12.81
CA PHE A 71 -5.10 -7.52 -14.16
C PHE A 71 -4.34 -8.85 -14.21
N ILE A 72 -3.40 -9.08 -13.28
CA ILE A 72 -2.60 -10.31 -13.21
C ILE A 72 -3.49 -11.52 -12.93
N VAL A 73 -4.42 -11.41 -11.99
CA VAL A 73 -5.34 -12.51 -11.64
C VAL A 73 -6.27 -12.84 -12.80
N ASN A 74 -6.82 -11.84 -13.50
CA ASN A 74 -7.63 -12.09 -14.70
C ASN A 74 -6.83 -12.80 -15.80
N LYS A 75 -5.55 -12.46 -15.97
CA LYS A 75 -4.66 -13.18 -16.89
C LYS A 75 -4.40 -14.61 -16.45
N ALA A 76 -4.21 -14.84 -15.14
CA ALA A 76 -4.03 -16.17 -14.59
C ALA A 76 -5.29 -17.03 -14.76
N GLY A 77 -6.49 -16.52 -14.46
CA GLY A 77 -7.76 -17.24 -14.64
C GLY A 77 -8.02 -17.66 -16.09
N ASN A 78 -7.69 -16.79 -17.05
CA ASN A 78 -7.76 -17.16 -18.48
C ASN A 78 -6.80 -18.30 -18.84
N ASN A 79 -5.57 -18.28 -18.33
CA ASN A 79 -4.60 -19.35 -18.58
C ASN A 79 -5.06 -20.67 -17.92
N ILE A 80 -5.62 -20.61 -16.71
CA ILE A 80 -6.20 -21.76 -15.99
C ILE A 80 -7.32 -22.39 -16.82
N SER A 81 -8.23 -21.56 -17.35
CA SER A 81 -9.32 -22.01 -18.22
C SER A 81 -8.80 -22.70 -19.50
N GLN A 82 -7.72 -22.18 -20.10
CA GLN A 82 -7.08 -22.79 -21.26
C GLN A 82 -6.44 -24.15 -20.93
N LEU A 83 -5.74 -24.24 -19.79
CA LEU A 83 -5.15 -25.50 -19.32
C LEU A 83 -6.21 -26.56 -19.04
N ALA A 84 -7.33 -26.16 -18.44
CA ALA A 84 -8.50 -27.00 -18.24
C ALA A 84 -9.02 -27.57 -19.58
N TYR A 85 -9.20 -26.71 -20.59
CA TYR A 85 -9.65 -27.14 -21.92
C TYR A 85 -8.65 -28.10 -22.59
N ILE A 86 -7.34 -27.84 -22.46
CA ILE A 86 -6.28 -28.72 -22.98
C ILE A 86 -6.31 -30.09 -22.30
N ALA A 87 -6.44 -30.11 -20.96
CA ALA A 87 -6.52 -31.35 -20.19
C ALA A 87 -7.74 -32.18 -20.61
N LYS A 88 -8.91 -31.54 -20.76
CA LYS A 88 -10.11 -32.20 -21.28
C LYS A 88 -9.88 -32.79 -22.67
N SER A 89 -9.36 -32.00 -23.61
CA SER A 89 -9.09 -32.46 -24.97
C SER A 89 -8.04 -33.59 -25.04
N ALA A 90 -7.07 -33.60 -24.13
CA ALA A 90 -6.11 -34.70 -24.02
C ALA A 90 -6.79 -35.99 -23.51
N SER A 91 -7.69 -35.88 -22.52
CA SER A 91 -8.48 -36.99 -21.99
C SER A 91 -9.43 -37.57 -23.05
N ASP A 92 -10.16 -36.71 -23.75
CA ASP A 92 -11.11 -37.10 -24.80
C ASP A 92 -10.42 -37.86 -25.95
N ARG A 93 -9.12 -37.59 -26.16
CA ARG A 93 -8.27 -38.30 -27.16
C ARG A 93 -7.55 -39.52 -26.59
N GLY A 94 -7.79 -39.88 -25.33
CA GLY A 94 -7.14 -41.00 -24.65
C GLY A 94 -5.64 -40.81 -24.38
N LEU A 95 -5.13 -39.58 -24.50
CA LEU A 95 -3.70 -39.27 -24.28
C LEU A 95 -3.35 -39.23 -22.79
N ILE A 96 -4.34 -38.94 -21.95
CA ILE A 96 -4.25 -39.02 -20.49
C ILE A 96 -5.49 -39.75 -19.97
N ALA A 97 -5.36 -40.40 -18.81
CA ALA A 97 -6.51 -41.01 -18.14
C ALA A 97 -7.43 -39.93 -17.54
N ASP A 98 -8.74 -40.19 -17.49
CA ASP A 98 -9.72 -39.30 -16.88
C ASP A 98 -9.38 -38.95 -15.43
N SER A 99 -8.83 -39.90 -14.68
CA SER A 99 -8.37 -39.69 -13.30
C SER A 99 -7.20 -38.70 -13.19
N VAL A 100 -6.39 -38.55 -14.24
CA VAL A 100 -5.30 -37.57 -14.31
C VAL A 100 -5.88 -36.20 -14.66
N ARG A 101 -6.82 -36.15 -15.61
CA ARG A 101 -7.56 -34.93 -15.95
C ARG A 101 -8.29 -34.35 -14.73
N ASP A 102 -8.97 -35.19 -13.95
CA ASP A 102 -9.77 -34.75 -12.80
C ASP A 102 -8.87 -34.16 -11.71
N LYS A 103 -7.72 -34.77 -11.41
CA LYS A 103 -6.71 -34.21 -10.50
C LYS A 103 -6.19 -32.85 -10.97
N TRP A 104 -6.02 -32.66 -12.27
CA TRP A 104 -5.59 -31.38 -12.84
C TRP A 104 -6.69 -30.34 -12.70
N TYR A 105 -7.95 -30.70 -12.96
CA TYR A 105 -9.10 -29.81 -12.75
C TYR A 105 -9.22 -29.37 -11.29
N GLU A 106 -9.13 -30.29 -10.34
CA GLU A 106 -9.16 -29.98 -8.91
C GLU A 106 -8.05 -28.98 -8.54
N SER A 107 -6.82 -29.22 -9.03
CA SER A 107 -5.68 -28.32 -8.77
C SER A 107 -5.89 -26.93 -9.39
N LEU A 108 -6.43 -26.86 -10.60
CA LEU A 108 -6.70 -25.62 -11.31
C LEU A 108 -7.80 -24.79 -10.61
N VAL A 109 -8.87 -25.44 -10.15
CA VAL A 109 -9.95 -24.80 -9.37
C VAL A 109 -9.43 -24.28 -8.03
N VAL A 110 -8.56 -25.03 -7.34
CA VAL A 110 -7.93 -24.57 -6.10
C VAL A 110 -7.09 -23.32 -6.35
N ILE A 111 -6.28 -23.30 -7.41
CA ILE A 111 -5.45 -22.13 -7.74
C ILE A 111 -6.33 -20.92 -8.07
N GLU A 112 -7.38 -21.08 -8.87
CA GLU A 112 -8.32 -20.00 -9.20
C GLU A 112 -9.00 -19.44 -7.94
N THR A 113 -9.46 -20.33 -7.06
CA THR A 113 -10.12 -19.95 -5.80
C THR A 113 -9.17 -19.15 -4.90
N ILE A 114 -7.92 -19.57 -4.76
CA ILE A 114 -6.91 -18.86 -3.95
C ILE A 114 -6.58 -17.49 -4.56
N LEU A 115 -6.51 -17.39 -5.89
CA LEU A 115 -6.24 -16.12 -6.57
C LEU A 115 -7.39 -15.12 -6.41
N LEU A 116 -8.65 -15.58 -6.50
CA LEU A 116 -9.83 -14.74 -6.31
C LEU A 116 -9.97 -14.29 -4.85
N ALA A 117 -9.76 -15.21 -3.90
CA ALA A 117 -9.70 -14.88 -2.48
C ALA A 117 -8.61 -13.83 -2.20
N GLY A 118 -7.45 -13.96 -2.83
CA GLY A 118 -6.36 -12.98 -2.72
C GLY A 118 -6.72 -11.57 -3.22
N ILE A 119 -7.72 -11.41 -4.10
CA ILE A 119 -8.27 -10.10 -4.46
C ILE A 119 -9.20 -9.57 -3.37
N GLU A 120 -10.08 -10.43 -2.84
CA GLU A 120 -11.06 -10.05 -1.81
C GLU A 120 -10.38 -9.64 -0.49
N TYR A 121 -9.28 -10.29 -0.12
CA TYR A 121 -8.51 -9.97 1.09
C TYR A 121 -7.42 -8.90 0.86
N ALA A 122 -7.29 -8.35 -0.35
CA ALA A 122 -6.33 -7.28 -0.65
C ALA A 122 -6.87 -5.86 -0.39
N ASP A 123 -8.06 -5.75 0.22
CA ASP A 123 -8.62 -4.52 0.81
C ASP A 123 -8.06 -4.27 2.22
#